data_AF-A0A3D8S2M5-F1
#
_entry.id   AF-A0A3D8S2M5-F1
#
_cell.length_a   1.000
_cell.length_b   1.000
_cell.length_c   1.000
_cell.angle_alpha   90.00
_cell.angle_beta   90.00
_cell.angle_gamma   90.00
#
_symmetry.space_group_name_H-M   'P 1'
#
loop_
_entity.id
_entity.type
_entity.pdbx_description
1 polymer ?
#
loop_
_entity_poly.entity_id
_entity_poly.type
_entity_poly.pdbx_seq_one_letter_code
_entity_poly.pdbx_strand_id
1 'polypeptide(L)'
;MLARGSKSLPHFVALFLFVLVICVRLWTEKRLIFSDPLGSLSITSPAYSGNLTSSISNTHIEVHSLTTADKRYFHIKFGQHAAINANIIPHPVLNDTWIIVAQLRQITVINIGWNAQLVCDAVFKENVLECVDPPLILPIAATTGENCNGELEVLRRNVGPHDARVFYGPKTPFALWGSNSQHVCFGQWMQDFRNLVNWAYVPGMLTDGFRLATEVQRPLPGPYTAIEKNWFVFWDQNDEMYAHYSVAPKRYFSKLNSNGSAGPDLAPLAAANDDKCIAKHMPVVGHALETIHQASNSLSVTLCRRSDPTCIPSDLNTFIFTIFHWRSFYKLHAVYEPYVMMFQRHAPFAMHAISQKPIWISGRGRVGEAGTLRPRPDEDSEMVYVTSMSWKTQGQKYHGYIDDMLFLGFGIEDRVTGGIDFVVGDILLNMGLCE
;
A
#
# COMPACT_ATOMS: atom_id res chain seq x y z
N MET A 1 -79.48 2.85 -11.54
CA MET A 1 -79.41 1.62 -10.72
C MET A 1 -77.99 1.43 -10.21
N LEU A 2 -77.85 1.60 -8.89
CA LEU A 2 -76.93 0.97 -7.93
C LEU A 2 -75.43 0.79 -8.19
N ALA A 3 -74.68 1.30 -7.21
CA ALA A 3 -73.27 1.17 -6.90
C ALA A 3 -72.79 -0.25 -6.50
N ARG A 4 -71.49 -0.49 -6.68
CA ARG A 4 -70.57 -1.36 -5.88
C ARG A 4 -69.15 -0.84 -6.20
N GLY A 5 -68.29 -0.38 -5.30
CA GLY A 5 -68.14 -0.62 -3.87
C GLY A 5 -66.72 -1.13 -3.60
N SER A 6 -65.67 -0.33 -3.87
CA SER A 6 -64.28 -0.67 -3.54
C SER A 6 -64.01 -0.35 -2.06
N LYS A 7 -63.93 -1.40 -1.23
CA LYS A 7 -63.52 -1.33 0.17
C LYS A 7 -62.31 -2.24 0.38
N SER A 8 -61.09 -1.72 0.18
CA SER A 8 -59.88 -2.35 0.71
C SER A 8 -58.70 -1.40 0.94
N LEU A 9 -58.89 -0.08 0.85
CA LEU A 9 -57.83 0.90 1.09
C LEU A 9 -57.47 1.20 2.57
N PRO A 10 -58.31 0.97 3.61
CA PRO A 10 -57.98 1.44 4.96
C PRO A 10 -56.99 0.55 5.72
N HIS A 11 -56.78 -0.71 5.30
CA HIS A 11 -55.89 -1.63 6.02
C HIS A 11 -54.40 -1.47 5.66
N PHE A 12 -54.10 -1.13 4.40
CA PHE A 12 -52.72 -0.89 3.97
C PHE A 12 -52.14 0.42 4.54
N VAL A 13 -52.96 1.47 4.63
CA VAL A 13 -52.52 2.75 5.21
C VAL A 13 -52.30 2.62 6.72
N ALA A 14 -53.15 1.86 7.42
CA ALA A 14 -52.98 1.60 8.85
C ALA A 14 -51.72 0.77 9.15
N LEU A 15 -51.41 -0.25 8.33
CA LEU A 15 -50.21 -1.06 8.48
C LEU A 15 -48.92 -0.25 8.21
N PHE A 16 -48.94 0.61 7.18
CA PHE A 16 -47.80 1.45 6.85
C PHE A 16 -47.52 2.50 7.93
N LEU A 17 -48.56 3.13 8.49
CA LEU A 17 -48.43 4.06 9.61
C LEU A 17 -47.95 3.36 10.89
N PHE A 18 -48.39 2.12 11.15
CA PHE A 18 -47.94 1.35 12.31
C PHE A 18 -46.46 0.96 12.23
N VAL A 19 -45.99 0.53 11.06
CA VAL A 19 -44.56 0.25 10.81
C VAL A 19 -43.73 1.53 10.92
N LEU A 20 -44.20 2.66 10.39
CA LEU A 20 -43.50 3.95 10.49
C LEU A 20 -43.36 4.41 11.96
N VAL A 21 -44.40 4.24 12.77
CA VAL A 21 -44.38 4.58 14.21
C VAL A 21 -43.44 3.67 15.00
N ILE A 22 -43.37 2.38 14.66
CA ILE A 22 -42.41 1.44 15.26
C ILE A 22 -40.97 1.80 14.86
N CYS A 23 -40.72 2.11 13.58
CA CYS A 23 -39.41 2.52 13.11
C CYS A 23 -38.95 3.84 13.74
N VAL A 24 -39.86 4.82 13.90
CA VAL A 24 -39.55 6.08 14.58
C VAL A 24 -39.31 5.84 16.08
N ARG A 25 -40.11 5.02 16.77
CA ARG A 25 -39.86 4.68 18.18
C ARG A 25 -38.53 3.97 18.40
N LEU A 26 -38.20 2.98 17.57
CA LEU A 26 -36.92 2.27 17.63
C LEU A 26 -35.72 3.17 17.30
N TRP A 27 -35.93 4.19 16.46
CA TRP A 27 -34.90 5.19 16.15
C TRP A 27 -34.73 6.23 17.26
N THR A 28 -35.82 6.63 17.94
CA THR A 28 -35.77 7.54 19.09
C THR A 28 -35.26 6.87 20.37
N GLU A 29 -35.58 5.60 20.63
CA GLU A 29 -35.04 4.88 21.79
C GLU A 29 -33.54 4.58 21.65
N LYS A 30 -33.02 4.44 20.43
CA LYS A 30 -31.56 4.36 20.18
C LYS A 30 -30.84 5.71 20.30
N ARG A 31 -31.55 6.84 20.30
CA ARG A 31 -30.97 8.17 20.53
C ARG A 31 -30.96 8.62 21.99
N LEU A 32 -31.65 7.92 22.88
CA LEU A 32 -31.74 8.26 24.31
C LEU A 32 -30.71 7.57 25.21
N ILE A 33 -29.71 6.88 24.65
CA ILE A 33 -28.55 6.32 25.41
C ILE A 33 -27.24 7.09 25.13
N PHE A 34 -27.31 8.28 24.53
CA PHE A 34 -26.14 9.17 24.41
C PHE A 34 -26.48 10.57 24.89
N SER A 35 -26.75 10.66 26.17
CA SER A 35 -26.60 11.88 26.95
C SER A 35 -26.36 11.46 28.38
N ASP A 36 -25.11 11.54 28.82
CA ASP A 36 -24.79 11.84 30.21
C ASP A 36 -23.33 12.28 30.37
N PRO A 37 -23.03 13.02 31.45
CA PRO A 37 -22.29 14.27 31.39
C PRO A 37 -20.83 14.13 31.82
N LEU A 38 -20.05 15.18 31.59
CA LEU A 38 -18.77 15.41 32.24
C LEU A 38 -18.90 15.21 33.76
N GLY A 39 -18.30 14.12 34.26
CA GLY A 39 -18.12 13.84 35.67
C GLY A 39 -16.80 13.10 35.86
N SER A 40 -15.83 13.78 36.44
CA SER A 40 -14.53 13.23 36.84
C SER A 40 -14.72 12.08 37.83
N LEU A 41 -14.41 10.86 37.43
CA LEU A 41 -14.27 9.71 38.33
C LEU A 41 -12.94 9.01 38.04
N SER A 42 -12.00 9.23 38.96
CA SER A 42 -10.80 8.42 39.14
C SER A 42 -11.23 6.99 39.46
N ILE A 43 -11.09 6.08 38.48
CA ILE A 43 -11.25 4.64 38.69
C ILE A 43 -9.91 3.99 38.34
N THR A 44 -9.21 3.56 39.38
CA THR A 44 -8.07 2.66 39.32
C THR A 44 -8.46 1.37 38.60
N SER A 45 -7.88 1.10 37.44
CA SER A 45 -8.05 -0.17 36.72
C SER A 45 -7.48 -1.33 37.56
N PRO A 46 -8.20 -2.47 37.67
CA PRO A 46 -7.63 -3.68 38.23
C PRO A 46 -6.56 -4.21 37.28
N ALA A 47 -5.38 -4.51 37.82
CA ALA A 47 -4.30 -5.16 37.09
C ALA A 47 -4.77 -6.52 36.58
N TYR A 48 -4.96 -6.63 35.26
CA TYR A 48 -5.14 -7.91 34.60
C TYR A 48 -3.74 -8.56 34.49
N SER A 49 -3.39 -9.35 35.50
CA SER A 49 -2.21 -10.22 35.47
C SER A 49 -2.53 -11.47 34.64
N GLY A 50 -2.42 -11.35 33.32
CA GLY A 50 -2.41 -12.47 32.39
C GLY A 50 -1.06 -12.54 31.67
N ASN A 51 -0.31 -13.61 31.90
CA ASN A 51 0.96 -13.94 31.25
C ASN A 51 0.83 -13.96 29.71
N LEU A 52 1.05 -12.84 29.03
CA LEU A 52 1.05 -12.77 27.56
C LEU A 52 2.10 -11.78 27.01
N THR A 53 3.36 -11.96 27.37
CA THR A 53 4.46 -11.25 26.70
C THR A 53 5.45 -12.24 26.13
N SER A 54 5.07 -12.96 25.08
CA SER A 54 6.12 -13.35 24.12
C SER A 54 6.68 -12.04 23.58
N SER A 55 7.97 -11.79 23.75
CA SER A 55 8.63 -10.63 23.15
C SER A 55 8.29 -10.55 21.66
N ILE A 56 7.96 -9.38 21.13
CA ILE A 56 7.62 -9.18 19.70
C ILE A 56 8.72 -9.78 18.80
N SER A 57 9.98 -9.69 19.23
CA SER A 57 11.15 -10.30 18.58
C SER A 57 11.01 -11.82 18.33
N ASN A 58 10.19 -12.52 19.11
CA ASN A 58 9.97 -13.96 18.94
C ASN A 58 9.11 -14.25 17.70
N THR A 59 8.20 -13.35 17.33
CA THR A 59 7.24 -13.53 16.24
C THR A 59 7.52 -12.64 15.03
N HIS A 60 8.20 -11.51 15.21
CA HIS A 60 8.46 -10.51 14.18
C HIS A 60 9.95 -10.13 14.10
N ILE A 61 10.33 -9.53 12.97
CA ILE A 61 11.54 -8.72 12.83
C ILE A 61 11.16 -7.29 13.20
N GLU A 62 11.58 -6.81 14.36
CA GLU A 62 11.27 -5.45 14.77
C GLU A 62 12.22 -4.44 14.11
N VAL A 63 11.65 -3.39 13.51
CA VAL A 63 12.41 -2.27 12.94
C VAL A 63 12.15 -1.00 13.71
N HIS A 64 13.21 -0.24 13.94
CA HIS A 64 13.22 0.97 14.73
C HIS A 64 13.68 2.15 13.88
N SER A 65 13.02 3.31 14.02
CA SER A 65 13.40 4.49 13.25
C SER A 65 14.82 4.94 13.62
N LEU A 66 15.63 5.23 12.60
CA LEU A 66 16.93 5.86 12.78
C LEU A 66 16.80 7.37 12.94
N THR A 67 15.73 7.98 12.42
CA THR A 67 15.51 9.43 12.47
C THR A 67 14.85 9.90 13.78
N THR A 68 13.85 9.17 14.29
CA THR A 68 13.13 9.63 15.48
C THR A 68 13.89 9.32 16.77
N ALA A 69 13.80 10.22 17.74
CA ALA A 69 14.45 10.06 19.04
C ALA A 69 13.86 8.89 19.86
N ASP A 70 12.55 8.65 19.73
CA ASP A 70 11.83 7.59 20.46
C ASP A 70 11.88 6.23 19.75
N LYS A 71 12.58 6.14 18.61
CA LYS A 71 12.74 4.94 17.78
C LYS A 71 11.44 4.40 17.17
N ARG A 72 10.36 5.17 17.23
CA ARG A 72 9.07 4.85 16.63
C ARG A 72 8.94 5.43 15.23
N TYR A 73 7.98 4.94 14.45
CA TYR A 73 7.66 5.57 13.18
C TYR A 73 7.30 7.05 13.33
N PHE A 74 7.47 7.81 12.24
CA PHE A 74 7.08 9.21 12.15
C PHE A 74 5.80 9.38 11.35
N HIS A 75 5.02 10.40 11.69
CA HIS A 75 3.88 10.82 10.86
C HIS A 75 4.35 11.67 9.67
N ILE A 76 3.55 11.66 8.61
CA ILE A 76 3.78 12.49 7.42
C ILE A 76 2.64 13.50 7.30
N LYS A 77 2.96 14.79 7.15
CA LYS A 77 1.97 15.88 7.07
C LYS A 77 2.02 16.62 5.74
N PHE A 78 0.84 16.76 5.13
CA PHE A 78 0.61 17.51 3.90
C PHE A 78 -0.07 18.86 4.22
N GLY A 79 0.55 19.64 5.11
CA GLY A 79 -0.03 20.90 5.60
C GLY A 79 -1.39 20.70 6.27
N GLN A 80 -2.43 21.35 5.75
CA GLN A 80 -3.81 21.26 6.27
C GLN A 80 -4.62 20.12 5.64
N HIS A 81 -4.05 19.36 4.71
CA HIS A 81 -4.75 18.29 4.03
C HIS A 81 -4.51 16.94 4.73
N ALA A 82 -5.59 16.17 4.89
CA ALA A 82 -5.50 14.79 5.30
C ALA A 82 -5.07 13.93 4.11
N ALA A 83 -4.17 12.98 4.35
CA ALA A 83 -3.66 12.09 3.31
C ALA A 83 -3.45 10.67 3.84
N ILE A 84 -3.50 9.71 2.93
CA ILE A 84 -3.26 8.28 3.18
C ILE A 84 -2.29 7.71 2.13
N ASN A 85 -1.66 6.58 2.43
CA ASN A 85 -0.90 5.78 1.46
C ASN A 85 0.30 6.53 0.88
N ALA A 86 1.17 7.05 1.76
CA ALA A 86 2.31 7.86 1.35
C ALA A 86 3.40 7.08 0.62
N ASN A 87 4.09 7.84 -0.21
CA ASN A 87 5.34 7.56 -0.89
C ASN A 87 6.35 8.59 -0.43
N ILE A 88 7.59 8.14 -0.22
CA ILE A 88 8.72 8.98 0.13
C ILE A 88 9.80 8.61 -0.86
N ILE A 89 10.34 9.55 -1.63
CA ILE A 89 11.51 9.31 -2.48
C ILE A 89 12.57 10.39 -2.21
N PRO A 90 13.87 10.07 -2.28
CA PRO A 90 14.92 11.07 -2.10
C PRO A 90 14.81 12.16 -3.16
N HIS A 91 14.93 13.42 -2.74
CA HIS A 91 14.98 14.53 -3.69
C HIS A 91 16.22 14.36 -4.60
N PRO A 92 16.11 14.61 -5.92
CA PRO A 92 17.23 14.35 -6.84
C PRO A 92 18.45 15.23 -6.59
N VAL A 93 18.28 16.42 -5.99
CA VAL A 93 19.34 17.45 -5.89
C VAL A 93 19.57 17.95 -4.47
N LEU A 94 18.56 17.87 -3.60
CA LEU A 94 18.60 18.52 -2.29
C LEU A 94 18.89 17.44 -1.25
N ASN A 95 19.88 17.70 -0.41
CA ASN A 95 20.18 16.85 0.74
C ASN A 95 19.09 17.02 1.80
N ASP A 96 18.88 15.97 2.61
CA ASP A 96 17.92 15.96 3.73
C ASP A 96 16.51 16.44 3.35
N THR A 97 16.15 16.22 2.09
CA THR A 97 14.88 16.61 1.48
C THR A 97 14.35 15.44 0.68
N TRP A 98 13.04 15.21 0.78
CA TRP A 98 12.35 14.12 0.10
C TRP A 98 11.13 14.66 -0.63
N ILE A 99 10.78 14.02 -1.74
CA ILE A 99 9.49 14.27 -2.40
C ILE A 99 8.51 13.28 -1.79
N ILE A 100 7.45 13.79 -1.17
CA ILE A 100 6.38 12.96 -0.61
C ILE A 100 5.13 13.06 -1.47
N VAL A 101 4.48 11.91 -1.69
CA VAL A 101 3.24 11.80 -2.48
C VAL A 101 2.24 10.91 -1.75
N ALA A 102 0.99 11.36 -1.60
CA ALA A 102 -0.04 10.57 -0.92
C ALA A 102 -1.43 10.84 -1.48
N GLN A 103 -2.35 9.88 -1.30
CA GLN A 103 -3.76 10.03 -1.68
C GLN A 103 -4.42 11.08 -0.79
N LEU A 104 -5.05 12.08 -1.40
CA LEU A 104 -5.87 13.07 -0.70
C LEU A 104 -7.09 12.36 -0.08
N ARG A 105 -7.24 12.51 1.24
CA ARG A 105 -8.39 12.01 1.99
C ARG A 105 -9.40 13.12 2.22
N GLN A 106 -10.54 13.05 1.52
CA GLN A 106 -11.64 13.99 1.74
C GLN A 106 -12.40 13.64 3.03
N ILE A 107 -12.43 14.57 4.00
CA ILE A 107 -13.08 14.35 5.31
C ILE A 107 -14.54 14.87 5.31
N THR A 108 -14.88 15.82 4.44
CA THR A 108 -16.04 16.70 4.64
C THR A 108 -17.11 16.64 3.55
N VAL A 109 -16.96 15.84 2.50
CA VAL A 109 -17.93 15.81 1.38
C VAL A 109 -18.47 14.40 1.17
N ILE A 110 -19.79 14.31 0.92
CA ILE A 110 -20.45 13.11 0.39
C ILE A 110 -19.62 12.62 -0.79
N ASN A 111 -18.95 11.49 -0.61
CA ASN A 111 -17.85 11.00 -1.43
C ASN A 111 -18.24 10.98 -2.93
N ILE A 112 -17.84 12.01 -3.67
CA ILE A 112 -18.25 12.24 -5.07
C ILE A 112 -17.43 11.39 -6.07
N GLY A 113 -16.67 10.41 -5.57
CA GLY A 113 -15.81 9.54 -6.39
C GLY A 113 -14.54 10.21 -6.92
N TRP A 114 -14.31 11.48 -6.59
CA TRP A 114 -13.11 12.21 -6.99
C TRP A 114 -11.92 11.87 -6.10
N ASN A 115 -10.81 11.49 -6.74
CA ASN A 115 -9.57 11.06 -6.13
C ASN A 115 -8.41 11.87 -6.71
N ALA A 116 -7.46 12.24 -5.87
CA ALA A 116 -6.28 12.99 -6.26
C ALA A 116 -5.09 12.61 -5.38
N GLN A 117 -3.89 12.84 -5.90
CA GLN A 117 -2.64 12.66 -5.16
C GLN A 117 -2.08 14.03 -4.80
N LEU A 118 -1.65 14.21 -3.56
CA LEU A 118 -0.90 15.36 -3.09
C LEU A 118 0.59 15.14 -3.32
N VAL A 119 1.34 16.21 -3.59
CA VAL A 119 2.80 16.20 -3.71
C VAL A 119 3.42 17.44 -3.10
N CYS A 120 4.57 17.29 -2.45
CA CYS A 120 5.42 18.40 -2.02
C CYS A 120 6.85 17.91 -1.76
N ASP A 121 7.79 18.85 -1.73
CA ASP A 121 9.07 18.64 -1.07
C ASP A 121 8.87 18.71 0.44
N ALA A 122 9.51 17.80 1.17
CA ALA A 122 9.36 17.63 2.61
C ALA A 122 10.71 17.45 3.29
N VAL A 123 10.76 17.91 4.54
CA VAL A 123 11.92 17.80 5.43
C VAL A 123 11.45 17.32 6.79
N PHE A 124 12.36 16.74 7.58
CA PHE A 124 12.05 16.45 8.97
C PHE A 124 12.05 17.74 9.78
N LYS A 125 10.94 17.98 10.49
CA LYS A 125 10.84 18.98 11.55
C LYS A 125 10.50 18.23 12.83
N GLU A 126 11.45 18.21 13.76
CA GLU A 126 11.43 17.33 14.93
C GLU A 126 11.32 15.86 14.52
N ASN A 127 10.22 15.17 14.84
CA ASN A 127 9.96 13.76 14.51
C ASN A 127 8.86 13.61 13.44
N VAL A 128 8.60 14.63 12.63
CA VAL A 128 7.54 14.63 11.61
C VAL A 128 8.15 14.96 10.25
N LEU A 129 7.82 14.18 9.23
CA LEU A 129 8.15 14.51 7.85
C LEU A 129 7.02 15.39 7.28
N GLU A 130 7.30 16.65 6.98
CA GLU A 130 6.25 17.57 6.53
C GLU A 130 6.68 18.46 5.37
N CYS A 131 5.69 18.86 4.58
CA CYS A 131 5.93 19.72 3.43
C CYS A 131 6.63 21.03 3.83
N VAL A 132 7.57 21.46 2.99
CA VAL A 132 8.21 22.78 3.08
C VAL A 132 7.21 23.85 2.64
N ASP A 133 6.58 23.63 1.48
CA ASP A 133 5.55 24.49 0.90
C ASP A 133 4.17 23.82 0.91
N PRO A 134 3.05 24.54 0.78
CA PRO A 134 1.74 23.92 0.66
C PRO A 134 1.70 22.85 -0.45
N PRO A 135 1.11 21.67 -0.20
CA PRO A 135 1.12 20.59 -1.17
C PRO A 135 0.29 20.95 -2.42
N LEU A 136 0.74 20.46 -3.56
CA LEU A 136 0.05 20.56 -4.83
C LEU A 136 -0.72 19.28 -5.12
N ILE A 137 -1.75 19.36 -5.98
CA ILE A 137 -2.36 18.18 -6.58
C ILE A 137 -1.50 17.75 -7.77
N LEU A 138 -1.09 16.48 -7.81
CA LEU A 138 -0.42 15.93 -8.99
C LEU A 138 -1.34 16.04 -10.21
N PRO A 139 -0.86 16.57 -11.35
CA PRO A 139 -1.65 16.80 -12.55
C PRO A 139 -1.87 15.51 -13.36
N ILE A 140 -2.41 14.48 -12.71
CA ILE A 140 -2.78 13.21 -13.35
C ILE A 140 -4.19 13.36 -13.93
N ALA A 141 -4.31 13.17 -15.24
CA ALA A 141 -5.59 13.21 -15.92
C ALA A 141 -6.49 12.04 -15.48
N ALA A 142 -7.78 12.31 -15.30
CA ALA A 142 -8.77 11.25 -15.09
C ALA A 142 -8.85 10.35 -16.34
N THR A 143 -8.93 9.05 -16.12
CA THR A 143 -9.14 8.07 -17.19
C THR A 143 -10.59 7.59 -17.17
N THR A 144 -11.06 7.05 -18.29
CA THR A 144 -12.41 6.51 -18.43
C THR A 144 -12.35 5.02 -18.79
N GLY A 145 -13.46 4.32 -18.64
CA GLY A 145 -13.60 2.91 -18.96
C GLY A 145 -15.06 2.47 -18.85
N GLU A 146 -15.50 1.56 -19.71
CA GLU A 146 -16.90 1.10 -19.75
C GLU A 146 -17.11 -0.31 -19.17
N ASN A 147 -16.02 -0.96 -18.72
CA ASN A 147 -16.02 -2.37 -18.34
C ASN A 147 -16.47 -2.63 -16.89
N CYS A 148 -16.79 -1.59 -16.11
CA CYS A 148 -17.32 -1.71 -14.75
C CYS A 148 -18.82 -1.99 -14.78
N ASN A 149 -19.19 -3.27 -14.68
CA ASN A 149 -20.57 -3.74 -14.74
C ASN A 149 -20.98 -4.45 -13.44
N GLY A 150 -22.29 -4.56 -13.19
CA GLY A 150 -22.84 -5.26 -12.03
C GLY A 150 -22.39 -4.64 -10.71
N GLU A 151 -21.85 -5.47 -9.80
CA GLU A 151 -21.39 -5.02 -8.48
C GLU A 151 -20.25 -3.99 -8.53
N LEU A 152 -19.55 -3.90 -9.67
CA LEU A 152 -18.44 -2.96 -9.88
C LEU A 152 -18.87 -1.62 -10.47
N GLU A 153 -20.15 -1.41 -10.76
CA GLU A 153 -20.65 -0.17 -11.36
C GLU A 153 -20.32 1.08 -10.52
N VAL A 154 -20.21 0.92 -9.19
CA VAL A 154 -19.78 2.00 -8.29
C VAL A 154 -18.42 2.57 -8.65
N LEU A 155 -17.50 1.75 -9.18
CA LEU A 155 -16.17 2.18 -9.62
C LEU A 155 -16.20 3.02 -10.91
N ARG A 156 -17.32 3.06 -11.65
CA ARG A 156 -17.51 4.02 -12.76
C ARG A 156 -17.52 5.46 -12.30
N ARG A 157 -17.84 5.70 -11.03
CA ARG A 157 -17.87 7.03 -10.42
C ARG A 157 -16.48 7.52 -10.01
N ASN A 158 -15.46 6.66 -10.07
CA ASN A 158 -14.10 7.08 -9.80
C ASN A 158 -13.67 8.16 -10.81
N VAL A 159 -13.14 9.26 -10.31
CA VAL A 159 -12.56 10.33 -11.12
C VAL A 159 -11.16 10.59 -10.60
N GLY A 160 -10.15 10.27 -11.40
CA GLY A 160 -8.74 10.51 -11.07
C GLY A 160 -8.01 9.29 -10.48
N PRO A 161 -6.75 9.47 -10.08
CA PRO A 161 -5.85 8.40 -9.63
C PRO A 161 -6.19 7.91 -8.23
N HIS A 162 -6.15 6.59 -8.03
CA HIS A 162 -6.36 5.93 -6.75
C HIS A 162 -5.08 5.22 -6.30
N ASP A 163 -4.70 5.42 -5.02
CA ASP A 163 -3.56 4.76 -4.36
C ASP A 163 -2.26 4.77 -5.20
N ALA A 164 -1.80 5.95 -5.59
CA ALA A 164 -0.58 6.04 -6.38
C ALA A 164 0.65 5.57 -5.59
N ARG A 165 1.58 4.93 -6.30
CA ARG A 165 2.92 4.58 -5.88
C ARG A 165 3.93 5.39 -6.66
N VAL A 166 4.84 6.07 -5.97
CA VAL A 166 5.92 6.85 -6.58
C VAL A 166 7.26 6.27 -6.15
N PHE A 167 8.09 5.91 -7.13
CA PHE A 167 9.33 5.17 -6.90
C PHE A 167 10.37 5.46 -7.99
N TYR A 168 11.64 5.23 -7.67
CA TYR A 168 12.73 5.28 -8.65
C TYR A 168 12.90 3.94 -9.37
N GLY A 169 12.96 3.97 -10.70
CA GLY A 169 13.64 2.96 -11.50
C GLY A 169 15.15 3.25 -11.61
N PRO A 170 15.91 2.44 -12.38
CA PRO A 170 17.36 2.61 -12.49
C PRO A 170 17.78 4.01 -12.96
N LYS A 171 17.01 4.60 -13.88
CA LYS A 171 17.30 5.90 -14.50
C LYS A 171 16.31 6.99 -14.11
N THR A 172 15.03 6.63 -14.04
CA THR A 172 13.89 7.56 -14.04
C THR A 172 12.89 7.19 -12.93
N PRO A 173 12.29 8.17 -12.22
CA PRO A 173 11.18 7.92 -11.30
C PRO A 173 9.84 7.78 -12.04
N PHE A 174 8.97 6.93 -11.51
CA PHE A 174 7.64 6.65 -12.05
C PHE A 174 6.57 6.84 -11.00
N ALA A 175 5.39 7.25 -11.45
CA ALA A 175 4.14 7.13 -10.71
C ALA A 175 3.34 5.98 -11.32
N LEU A 176 2.87 5.04 -10.50
CA LEU A 176 1.97 3.95 -10.85
C LEU A 176 0.68 4.10 -10.02
N TRP A 177 -0.50 4.06 -10.62
CA TRP A 177 -1.76 4.25 -9.88
C TRP A 177 -2.89 3.42 -10.45
N GLY A 178 -3.93 3.22 -9.64
CA GLY A 178 -5.18 2.62 -10.09
C GLY A 178 -6.12 3.66 -10.71
N SER A 179 -6.77 3.34 -11.82
CA SER A 179 -7.83 4.18 -12.42
C SER A 179 -8.74 3.35 -13.33
N ASN A 180 -9.83 3.94 -13.84
CA ASN A 180 -10.69 3.28 -14.82
C ASN A 180 -9.91 2.84 -16.06
N SER A 181 -10.20 1.64 -16.55
CA SER A 181 -9.38 0.93 -17.53
C SER A 181 -10.10 0.75 -18.87
N GLN A 182 -9.32 0.72 -19.94
CA GLN A 182 -9.81 0.39 -21.28
C GLN A 182 -9.95 -1.12 -21.50
N HIS A 183 -9.24 -1.93 -20.71
CA HIS A 183 -9.19 -3.40 -20.84
C HIS A 183 -10.05 -4.15 -19.81
N VAL A 184 -10.17 -3.60 -18.60
CA VAL A 184 -10.93 -4.14 -17.46
C VAL A 184 -11.71 -3.02 -16.78
N CYS A 185 -12.41 -3.29 -15.67
CA CYS A 185 -13.12 -2.23 -14.95
C CYS A 185 -12.14 -1.20 -14.36
N PHE A 186 -11.12 -1.67 -13.65
CA PHE A 186 -10.14 -0.81 -12.98
C PHE A 186 -8.74 -1.38 -13.18
N GLY A 187 -7.83 -0.57 -13.74
CA GLY A 187 -6.50 -0.98 -14.19
C GLY A 187 -5.38 -0.22 -13.51
N GLN A 188 -4.14 -0.61 -13.79
CA GLN A 188 -2.94 0.11 -13.35
C GLN A 188 -2.38 0.97 -14.48
N TRP A 189 -2.09 2.23 -14.19
CA TRP A 189 -1.55 3.21 -15.11
C TRP A 189 -0.19 3.67 -14.63
N MET A 190 0.74 3.91 -15.54
CA MET A 190 2.08 4.39 -15.21
C MET A 190 2.46 5.62 -16.03
N GLN A 191 3.21 6.52 -15.41
CA GLN A 191 3.79 7.69 -16.06
C GLN A 191 5.14 8.04 -15.43
N ASP A 192 6.05 8.57 -16.24
CA ASP A 192 7.27 9.23 -15.76
C ASP A 192 6.90 10.40 -14.84
N PHE A 193 7.30 10.26 -13.58
CA PHE A 193 6.93 11.17 -12.51
C PHE A 193 7.46 12.59 -12.73
N ARG A 194 8.57 12.74 -13.47
CA ARG A 194 9.20 14.04 -13.74
C ARG A 194 8.31 14.95 -14.59
N ASN A 195 7.38 14.38 -15.34
CA ASN A 195 6.38 15.13 -16.12
C ASN A 195 5.20 15.63 -15.27
N LEU A 196 5.10 15.20 -14.01
CA LEU A 196 4.00 15.54 -13.10
C LEU A 196 4.38 16.58 -12.04
N VAL A 197 5.67 16.92 -11.94
CA VAL A 197 6.20 17.84 -10.94
C VAL A 197 7.19 18.81 -11.57
N ASN A 198 7.57 19.86 -10.85
CA ASN A 198 8.65 20.74 -11.27
C ASN A 198 10.00 20.01 -11.12
N TRP A 199 10.38 19.23 -12.13
CA TRP A 199 11.65 18.51 -12.16
C TRP A 199 12.68 19.31 -12.96
N ALA A 200 13.91 19.41 -12.46
CA ALA A 200 15.00 20.03 -13.21
C ALA A 200 15.18 19.30 -14.55
N TYR A 201 15.30 20.05 -15.65
CA TYR A 201 15.46 19.43 -16.98
C TYR A 201 16.69 18.51 -17.00
N VAL A 202 16.47 17.25 -17.36
CA VAL A 202 17.52 16.26 -17.59
C VAL A 202 17.48 15.85 -19.06
N PRO A 203 18.60 15.89 -19.79
CA PRO A 203 18.66 15.40 -21.17
C PRO A 203 18.11 13.97 -21.28
N GLY A 204 17.26 13.71 -22.27
CA GLY A 204 16.61 12.40 -22.47
C GLY A 204 15.23 12.24 -21.79
N MET A 205 14.79 13.20 -20.95
CA MET A 205 13.47 13.14 -20.30
C MET A 205 12.30 13.00 -21.29
N LEU A 206 12.44 13.50 -22.52
CA LEU A 206 11.39 13.41 -23.56
C LEU A 206 11.40 12.09 -24.34
N THR A 207 12.47 11.30 -24.24
CA THR A 207 12.65 10.04 -24.97
C THR A 207 12.43 8.81 -24.09
N ASP A 208 12.36 8.99 -22.78
CA ASP A 208 12.04 7.90 -21.85
C ASP A 208 10.59 7.44 -22.05
N GLY A 209 10.36 6.13 -21.93
CA GLY A 209 9.02 5.54 -22.01
C GLY A 209 8.08 6.11 -20.94
N PHE A 210 6.77 5.96 -21.13
CA PHE A 210 5.76 6.43 -20.18
C PHE A 210 5.69 7.96 -19.98
N ARG A 211 6.06 8.77 -20.98
CA ARG A 211 5.91 10.24 -20.92
C ARG A 211 4.49 10.70 -20.57
N LEU A 212 3.50 10.00 -21.12
CA LEU A 212 2.08 10.17 -20.84
C LEU A 212 1.56 8.99 -20.03
N ALA A 213 0.47 9.20 -19.30
CA ALA A 213 -0.26 8.14 -18.62
C ALA A 213 -0.54 6.99 -19.60
N THR A 214 0.01 5.82 -19.29
CA THR A 214 -0.06 4.63 -20.13
C THR A 214 -0.56 3.48 -19.27
N GLU A 215 -1.61 2.81 -19.74
CA GLU A 215 -2.16 1.64 -19.04
C GLU A 215 -1.17 0.47 -19.12
N VAL A 216 -0.82 -0.09 -17.98
CA VAL A 216 -0.01 -1.30 -17.89
C VAL A 216 -0.94 -2.47 -18.21
N GLN A 217 -0.53 -3.31 -19.16
CA GLN A 217 -1.33 -4.47 -19.58
C GLN A 217 -0.85 -5.74 -18.87
N ARG A 218 -1.73 -6.74 -18.85
CA ARG A 218 -1.43 -8.12 -18.44
C ARG A 218 -1.21 -9.00 -19.69
N PRO A 219 -0.26 -9.95 -19.65
CA PRO A 219 -0.05 -10.92 -20.73
C PRO A 219 -1.32 -11.65 -21.16
N LEU A 220 -1.51 -11.78 -22.48
CA LEU A 220 -2.49 -12.70 -23.06
C LEU A 220 -1.84 -14.08 -23.31
N PRO A 221 -2.58 -15.20 -23.20
CA PRO A 221 -4.02 -15.32 -22.91
C PRO A 221 -4.36 -15.39 -21.41
N GLY A 222 -3.54 -14.82 -20.52
CA GLY A 222 -3.80 -14.82 -19.08
C GLY A 222 -5.14 -14.15 -18.74
N PRO A 223 -5.92 -14.67 -17.78
CA PRO A 223 -7.17 -14.03 -17.40
C PRO A 223 -6.87 -12.71 -16.71
N TYR A 224 -7.37 -11.62 -17.27
CA TYR A 224 -7.54 -10.39 -16.51
C TYR A 224 -8.49 -10.63 -15.34
N THR A 225 -8.22 -9.99 -14.20
CA THR A 225 -9.23 -9.81 -13.16
C THR A 225 -10.03 -8.54 -13.46
N ALA A 226 -11.27 -8.45 -12.98
CA ALA A 226 -12.09 -7.25 -13.22
C ALA A 226 -11.45 -5.99 -12.60
N ILE A 227 -10.72 -6.15 -11.51
CA ILE A 227 -9.91 -5.10 -10.86
C ILE A 227 -8.46 -5.56 -10.87
N GLU A 228 -7.61 -4.80 -11.54
CA GLU A 228 -6.17 -4.94 -11.53
C GLU A 228 -5.58 -3.86 -10.61
N LYS A 229 -4.99 -4.31 -9.50
CA LYS A 229 -4.48 -3.43 -8.44
C LYS A 229 -3.20 -4.02 -7.86
N ASN A 230 -2.41 -3.15 -7.24
CA ASN A 230 -1.25 -3.50 -6.43
C ASN A 230 -0.09 -4.13 -7.20
N TRP A 231 -0.08 -4.05 -8.54
CA TRP A 231 1.06 -4.45 -9.35
C TRP A 231 2.29 -3.60 -9.00
N PHE A 232 3.48 -4.15 -9.24
CA PHE A 232 4.72 -3.37 -9.16
C PHE A 232 5.60 -3.63 -10.37
N VAL A 233 6.51 -2.70 -10.63
CA VAL A 233 7.51 -2.80 -11.69
C VAL A 233 8.88 -3.13 -11.08
N PHE A 234 9.67 -3.89 -11.82
CA PHE A 234 11.05 -4.24 -11.49
C PHE A 234 11.93 -4.24 -12.74
N TRP A 235 13.25 -4.27 -12.54
CA TRP A 235 14.23 -4.20 -13.63
C TRP A 235 15.29 -5.28 -13.51
N ASP A 236 15.70 -5.83 -14.65
CA ASP A 236 16.80 -6.79 -14.71
C ASP A 236 18.19 -6.12 -14.66
N GLN A 237 19.24 -6.91 -14.80
CA GLN A 237 20.63 -6.43 -14.85
C GLN A 237 20.96 -5.53 -16.06
N ASN A 238 20.10 -5.49 -17.09
CA ASN A 238 20.26 -4.69 -18.30
C ASN A 238 19.33 -3.46 -18.31
N ASP A 239 18.70 -3.14 -17.16
CA ASP A 239 17.66 -2.13 -17.03
C ASP A 239 16.40 -2.41 -17.89
N GLU A 240 16.16 -3.66 -18.29
CA GLU A 240 14.91 -4.03 -18.94
C GLU A 240 13.78 -4.07 -17.90
N MET A 241 12.63 -3.52 -18.27
CA MET A 241 11.50 -3.34 -17.36
C MET A 241 10.53 -4.52 -17.41
N TYR A 242 10.04 -4.92 -16.24
CA TYR A 242 9.08 -6.00 -16.06
C TYR A 242 7.97 -5.57 -15.09
N ALA A 243 6.77 -6.11 -15.28
CA ALA A 243 5.65 -5.92 -14.37
C ALA A 243 5.34 -7.23 -13.65
N HIS A 244 5.10 -7.12 -12.34
CA HIS A 244 4.70 -8.22 -11.47
C HIS A 244 3.24 -8.05 -11.06
N TYR A 245 2.40 -9.02 -11.46
CA TYR A 245 0.95 -8.91 -11.41
C TYR A 245 0.32 -9.67 -10.25
N SER A 246 0.95 -10.76 -9.83
CA SER A 246 0.46 -11.63 -8.76
C SER A 246 1.63 -12.33 -8.09
N VAL A 247 1.61 -12.42 -6.76
CA VAL A 247 2.54 -13.22 -5.95
C VAL A 247 1.94 -14.57 -5.52
N ALA A 248 0.62 -14.62 -5.34
CA ALA A 248 -0.11 -15.78 -4.84
C ALA A 248 -1.53 -15.82 -5.44
N PRO A 249 -2.14 -17.00 -5.63
CA PRO A 249 -1.61 -18.33 -5.30
C PRO A 249 -0.52 -18.82 -6.26
N LYS A 250 -0.35 -18.13 -7.40
CA LYS A 250 0.77 -18.33 -8.32
C LYS A 250 1.39 -16.99 -8.65
N ARG A 251 2.71 -17.01 -8.83
CA ARG A 251 3.45 -15.86 -9.31
C ARG A 251 3.11 -15.61 -10.78
N TYR A 252 3.02 -14.34 -11.18
CA TYR A 252 2.72 -13.94 -12.56
C TYR A 252 3.47 -12.65 -12.88
N PHE A 253 4.33 -12.68 -13.90
CA PHE A 253 5.11 -11.51 -14.31
C PHE A 253 5.55 -11.60 -15.76
N SER A 254 5.79 -10.45 -16.38
CA SER A 254 6.22 -10.39 -17.78
C SER A 254 7.06 -9.15 -18.05
N LYS A 255 7.75 -9.17 -19.20
CA LYS A 255 8.42 -7.98 -19.74
C LYS A 255 7.38 -6.90 -20.05
N LEU A 256 7.66 -5.67 -19.63
CA LEU A 256 6.80 -4.51 -19.86
C LEU A 256 7.45 -3.59 -20.90
N ASN A 257 6.75 -3.34 -22.00
CA ASN A 257 7.19 -2.40 -23.02
C ASN A 257 6.80 -0.96 -22.66
N SER A 258 7.50 0.01 -23.23
CA SER A 258 7.29 1.44 -22.97
C SER A 258 5.92 1.99 -23.39
N ASN A 259 5.17 1.23 -24.19
CA ASN A 259 3.78 1.51 -24.59
C ASN A 259 2.74 0.83 -23.68
N GLY A 260 3.17 0.22 -22.57
CA GLY A 260 2.30 -0.47 -21.62
C GLY A 260 1.99 -1.93 -21.98
N SER A 261 2.36 -2.40 -23.18
CA SER A 261 2.08 -3.78 -23.59
C SER A 261 2.93 -4.78 -22.83
N ALA A 262 2.31 -5.93 -22.52
CA ALA A 262 2.96 -7.03 -21.82
C ALA A 262 3.47 -8.10 -22.80
N GLY A 263 4.66 -8.63 -22.51
CA GLY A 263 5.16 -9.85 -23.15
C GLY A 263 4.45 -11.12 -22.66
N PRO A 264 4.94 -12.31 -23.03
CA PRO A 264 4.44 -13.56 -22.46
C PRO A 264 4.73 -13.66 -20.95
N ASP A 265 3.92 -14.45 -20.25
CA ASP A 265 4.19 -14.80 -18.84
C ASP A 265 5.49 -15.59 -18.72
N LEU A 266 6.39 -15.11 -17.84
CA LEU A 266 7.70 -15.69 -17.60
C LEU A 266 7.75 -16.52 -16.32
N ALA A 267 6.74 -16.44 -15.45
CA ALA A 267 6.70 -17.18 -14.19
C ALA A 267 6.85 -18.72 -14.35
N PRO A 268 6.30 -19.37 -15.40
CA PRO A 268 6.46 -20.81 -15.60
C PRO A 268 7.93 -21.27 -15.71
N LEU A 269 8.83 -20.38 -16.13
CA LEU A 269 10.26 -20.69 -16.26
C LEU A 269 10.96 -20.85 -14.90
N ALA A 270 10.41 -20.27 -13.84
CA ALA A 270 10.92 -20.35 -12.47
C ALA A 270 10.07 -21.26 -11.56
N ALA A 271 8.92 -21.76 -12.04
CA ALA A 271 7.91 -22.42 -11.21
C ALA A 271 8.46 -23.58 -10.36
N ALA A 272 9.37 -24.41 -10.90
CA ALA A 272 9.92 -25.55 -10.15
C ALA A 272 10.69 -25.14 -8.88
N ASN A 273 11.33 -23.97 -8.89
CA ASN A 273 11.98 -23.38 -7.72
C ASN A 273 10.98 -22.61 -6.85
N ASP A 274 10.19 -21.75 -7.50
CA ASP A 274 9.26 -20.85 -6.81
C ASP A 274 8.20 -21.62 -6.05
N ASP A 275 7.63 -22.69 -6.61
CA ASP A 275 6.61 -23.52 -5.96
C ASP A 275 7.15 -24.18 -4.67
N LYS A 276 8.41 -24.66 -4.70
CA LYS A 276 9.07 -25.21 -3.50
C LYS A 276 9.31 -24.13 -2.46
N CYS A 277 9.76 -22.95 -2.89
CA CYS A 277 10.04 -21.85 -1.98
C CYS A 277 8.77 -21.33 -1.32
N ILE A 278 7.72 -21.11 -2.09
CA ILE A 278 6.40 -20.68 -1.60
C ILE A 278 5.86 -21.72 -0.62
N ALA A 279 5.88 -23.01 -0.97
CA ALA A 279 5.38 -24.06 -0.09
C ALA A 279 6.13 -24.14 1.25
N LYS A 280 7.42 -23.78 1.26
CA LYS A 280 8.30 -23.86 2.45
C LYS A 280 8.23 -22.62 3.33
N HIS A 281 8.17 -21.43 2.73
CA HIS A 281 8.42 -20.16 3.45
C HIS A 281 7.28 -19.14 3.37
N MET A 282 6.33 -19.27 2.44
CA MET A 282 5.21 -18.34 2.38
C MET A 282 4.32 -18.54 3.62
N PRO A 283 3.85 -17.46 4.29
CA PRO A 283 2.90 -17.60 5.38
C PRO A 283 1.66 -18.35 4.93
N VAL A 284 1.21 -19.29 5.77
CA VAL A 284 0.02 -20.09 5.51
C VAL A 284 -1.20 -19.16 5.51
N VAL A 285 -1.93 -19.18 4.40
CA VAL A 285 -3.24 -18.53 4.31
C VAL A 285 -4.29 -19.53 4.76
N GLY A 286 -4.99 -19.21 5.84
CA GLY A 286 -6.05 -20.03 6.41
C GLY A 286 -7.40 -19.83 5.70
N HIS A 287 -8.43 -19.52 6.49
CA HIS A 287 -9.81 -19.41 6.00
C HIS A 287 -10.01 -18.27 4.99
N ALA A 288 -11.20 -18.20 4.38
CA ALA A 288 -11.56 -17.28 3.28
C ALA A 288 -11.37 -15.76 3.55
N LEU A 289 -11.01 -15.36 4.78
CA LEU A 289 -10.77 -13.97 5.18
C LEU A 289 -9.29 -13.61 5.27
N GLU A 290 -8.40 -14.56 5.01
CA GLU A 290 -6.96 -14.35 4.96
C GLU A 290 -6.47 -14.41 3.52
N THR A 291 -5.49 -13.59 3.17
CA THR A 291 -5.02 -13.42 1.79
C THR A 291 -3.57 -12.93 1.74
N ILE A 292 -2.86 -13.23 0.65
CA ILE A 292 -1.55 -12.62 0.35
C ILE A 292 -1.73 -11.46 -0.63
N HIS A 293 -1.22 -10.28 -0.29
CA HIS A 293 -1.36 -9.06 -1.09
C HIS A 293 0.02 -8.48 -1.42
N GLN A 294 0.25 -8.08 -2.68
CA GLN A 294 1.41 -7.24 -3.00
C GLN A 294 1.28 -5.87 -2.32
N ALA A 295 2.36 -5.39 -1.69
CA ALA A 295 2.32 -4.20 -0.83
C ALA A 295 3.09 -3.01 -1.41
N SER A 296 4.38 -3.18 -1.70
CA SER A 296 5.29 -2.11 -2.13
C SER A 296 5.66 -2.17 -3.62
N ASN A 297 6.35 -1.14 -4.11
CA ASN A 297 7.22 -1.25 -5.29
C ASN A 297 8.40 -2.22 -5.03
N SER A 298 9.26 -2.42 -6.03
CA SER A 298 10.51 -3.18 -5.89
C SER A 298 11.74 -2.27 -5.77
N LEU A 299 12.84 -2.82 -5.25
CA LEU A 299 14.18 -2.23 -5.23
C LEU A 299 15.22 -3.33 -5.46
N SER A 300 16.42 -2.96 -5.90
CA SER A 300 17.55 -3.88 -6.01
C SER A 300 18.56 -3.66 -4.87
N VAL A 301 19.03 -4.75 -4.27
CA VAL A 301 19.98 -4.71 -3.15
C VAL A 301 21.17 -5.63 -3.39
N THR A 302 22.38 -5.12 -3.17
CA THR A 302 23.60 -5.93 -3.09
C THR A 302 23.86 -6.32 -1.62
N LEU A 303 24.11 -7.61 -1.36
CA LEU A 303 24.19 -8.17 -0.01
C LEU A 303 25.54 -7.97 0.71
N CYS A 304 26.42 -7.14 0.16
CA CYS A 304 27.62 -6.69 0.84
C CYS A 304 27.53 -5.19 1.14
N ARG A 305 28.43 -4.71 2.01
CA ARG A 305 28.44 -3.30 2.45
C ARG A 305 28.95 -2.40 1.33
N ARG A 306 28.34 -1.22 1.18
CA ARG A 306 28.77 -0.20 0.22
C ARG A 306 30.22 0.24 0.44
N SER A 307 30.64 0.29 1.70
CA SER A 307 31.99 0.72 2.11
C SER A 307 33.07 -0.35 1.89
N ASP A 308 32.69 -1.59 1.56
CA ASP A 308 33.65 -2.66 1.30
C ASP A 308 34.23 -2.53 -0.13
N PRO A 309 35.54 -2.29 -0.29
CA PRO A 309 36.14 -2.10 -1.61
C PRO A 309 36.14 -3.38 -2.46
N THR A 310 35.88 -4.55 -1.87
CA THR A 310 35.74 -5.83 -2.56
C THR A 310 34.31 -6.14 -2.98
N CYS A 311 33.34 -5.32 -2.55
CA CYS A 311 31.93 -5.48 -2.85
C CYS A 311 31.61 -5.01 -4.28
N ILE A 312 31.66 -5.93 -5.22
CA ILE A 312 31.27 -5.69 -6.62
C ILE A 312 29.86 -6.26 -6.85
N PRO A 313 28.86 -5.43 -7.21
CA PRO A 313 27.54 -5.92 -7.59
C PRO A 313 27.61 -6.89 -8.76
N SER A 314 26.98 -8.05 -8.59
CA SER A 314 26.93 -9.14 -9.56
C SER A 314 25.61 -9.91 -9.42
N ASP A 315 25.31 -10.80 -10.36
CA ASP A 315 24.12 -11.65 -10.29
C ASP A 315 24.15 -12.65 -9.13
N LEU A 316 25.31 -12.86 -8.49
CA LEU A 316 25.47 -13.76 -7.34
C LEU A 316 25.15 -13.09 -6.00
N ASN A 317 25.30 -11.76 -5.90
CA ASN A 317 25.15 -11.03 -4.65
C ASN A 317 24.14 -9.88 -4.73
N THR A 318 23.47 -9.70 -5.87
CA THR A 318 22.52 -8.61 -6.10
C THR A 318 21.16 -9.16 -6.50
N PHE A 319 20.14 -8.78 -5.73
CA PHE A 319 18.79 -9.31 -5.83
C PHE A 319 17.79 -8.18 -6.00
N ILE A 320 16.59 -8.53 -6.45
CA ILE A 320 15.43 -7.65 -6.39
C ILE A 320 14.60 -8.08 -5.18
N PHE A 321 14.11 -7.11 -4.41
CA PHE A 321 13.24 -7.38 -3.28
C PHE A 321 11.98 -6.53 -3.30
N THR A 322 10.94 -7.05 -2.65
CA THR A 322 9.64 -6.40 -2.48
C THR A 322 9.02 -6.82 -1.16
N ILE A 323 8.06 -6.03 -0.67
CA ILE A 323 7.24 -6.36 0.47
C ILE A 323 5.87 -6.82 -0.02
N PHE A 324 5.40 -7.91 0.56
CA PHE A 324 4.02 -8.37 0.45
C PHE A 324 3.41 -8.50 1.84
N HIS A 325 2.09 -8.46 1.94
CA HIS A 325 1.38 -8.67 3.19
C HIS A 325 0.77 -10.06 3.21
N TRP A 326 0.86 -10.72 4.36
CA TRP A 326 -0.25 -11.54 4.80
C TRP A 326 -1.30 -10.62 5.40
N ARG A 327 -2.54 -10.70 4.90
CA ARG A 327 -3.66 -9.86 5.32
C ARG A 327 -4.74 -10.74 5.91
N SER A 328 -5.21 -10.40 7.10
CA SER A 328 -6.46 -10.93 7.63
C SER A 328 -7.54 -9.86 7.67
N PHE A 329 -8.81 -10.27 7.60
CA PHE A 329 -9.95 -9.37 7.72
C PHE A 329 -11.03 -9.97 8.61
N TYR A 330 -10.94 -9.68 9.90
CA TYR A 330 -11.89 -10.15 10.90
C TYR A 330 -12.62 -8.97 11.53
N LYS A 331 -13.91 -9.15 11.88
CA LYS A 331 -14.71 -8.14 12.61
C LYS A 331 -14.65 -6.71 11.99
N LEU A 332 -14.60 -6.63 10.65
CA LEU A 332 -14.50 -5.39 9.88
C LEU A 332 -13.24 -4.56 10.19
N HIS A 333 -12.15 -5.23 10.53
CA HIS A 333 -10.81 -4.67 10.72
C HIS A 333 -9.81 -5.54 9.98
N ALA A 334 -8.81 -4.90 9.37
CA ALA A 334 -7.78 -5.60 8.62
C ALA A 334 -6.45 -5.51 9.37
N VAL A 335 -5.77 -6.64 9.48
CA VAL A 335 -4.39 -6.70 9.98
C VAL A 335 -3.49 -7.07 8.82
N TYR A 336 -2.37 -6.36 8.70
CA TYR A 336 -1.39 -6.56 7.64
C TYR A 336 -0.06 -6.89 8.28
N GLU A 337 0.47 -8.06 7.94
CA GLU A 337 1.79 -8.51 8.37
C GLU A 337 2.73 -8.49 7.17
N PRO A 338 3.69 -7.53 7.10
CA PRO A 338 4.60 -7.36 5.97
C PRO A 338 5.75 -8.36 5.98
N TYR A 339 5.92 -9.09 4.89
CA TYR A 339 7.03 -10.02 4.64
C TYR A 339 7.89 -9.53 3.49
N VAL A 340 9.18 -9.89 3.52
CA VAL A 340 10.13 -9.58 2.46
C VAL A 340 10.23 -10.77 1.52
N MET A 341 10.19 -10.51 0.23
CA MET A 341 10.51 -11.48 -0.82
C MET A 341 11.70 -10.99 -1.62
N MET A 342 12.67 -11.87 -1.86
CA MET A 342 13.82 -11.63 -2.72
C MET A 342 13.82 -12.60 -3.90
N PHE A 343 14.17 -12.11 -5.08
CA PHE A 343 14.32 -12.92 -6.28
C PHE A 343 15.52 -12.47 -7.11
N GLN A 344 16.01 -13.39 -7.94
CA GLN A 344 17.15 -13.17 -8.82
C GLN A 344 16.87 -11.97 -9.73
N ARG A 345 17.89 -11.14 -9.97
CA ARG A 345 17.77 -9.98 -10.87
C ARG A 345 17.89 -10.33 -12.35
N HIS A 346 18.20 -11.58 -12.69
CA HIS A 346 18.30 -12.09 -14.05
C HIS A 346 17.19 -13.11 -14.32
N ALA A 347 16.78 -13.24 -15.58
CA ALA A 347 15.81 -14.25 -16.00
C ALA A 347 16.31 -15.67 -15.65
N PRO A 348 15.44 -16.58 -15.13
CA PRO A 348 13.98 -16.47 -15.08
C PRO A 348 13.43 -15.78 -13.82
N PHE A 349 14.24 -14.97 -13.12
CA PHE A 349 13.86 -14.24 -11.91
C PHE A 349 13.41 -15.14 -10.76
N ALA A 350 14.01 -16.33 -10.64
CA ALA A 350 13.65 -17.31 -9.61
C ALA A 350 13.70 -16.71 -8.20
N MET A 351 12.75 -17.08 -7.34
CA MET A 351 12.75 -16.69 -5.93
C MET A 351 14.05 -17.16 -5.26
N HIS A 352 14.68 -16.26 -4.53
CA HIS A 352 15.90 -16.53 -3.78
C HIS A 352 15.60 -16.76 -2.30
N ALA A 353 14.73 -15.94 -1.71
CA ALA A 353 14.34 -16.07 -0.31
C ALA A 353 13.02 -15.37 0.04
N ILE A 354 12.39 -15.82 1.13
CA ILE A 354 11.23 -15.16 1.76
C ILE A 354 11.54 -15.00 3.26
N SER A 355 11.22 -13.85 3.87
CA SER A 355 11.46 -13.66 5.31
C SER A 355 10.67 -14.68 6.13
N GLN A 356 11.29 -15.27 7.15
CA GLN A 356 10.63 -16.27 8.01
C GLN A 356 9.64 -15.65 9.00
N LYS A 357 9.76 -14.35 9.25
CA LYS A 357 8.92 -13.57 10.14
C LYS A 357 8.47 -12.28 9.43
N PRO A 358 7.29 -11.76 9.75
CA PRO A 358 6.87 -10.44 9.30
C PRO A 358 7.63 -9.33 10.02
N ILE A 359 7.61 -8.12 9.45
CA ILE A 359 8.22 -6.93 10.01
C ILE A 359 7.24 -6.29 11.00
N TRP A 360 7.71 -5.99 12.21
CA TRP A 360 7.01 -5.14 13.17
C TRP A 360 7.56 -3.72 13.12
N ILE A 361 6.72 -2.76 12.75
CA ILE A 361 7.08 -1.34 12.70
C ILE A 361 6.96 -0.76 14.11
N SER A 362 8.08 -0.38 14.73
CA SER A 362 8.06 0.17 16.09
C SER A 362 7.20 1.44 16.14
N GLY A 363 6.32 1.52 17.15
CA GLY A 363 5.28 2.53 17.27
C GLY A 363 3.88 2.04 16.88
N ARG A 364 3.75 0.94 16.13
CA ARG A 364 2.45 0.29 15.83
C ARG A 364 1.73 -0.08 17.12
N GLY A 365 0.46 0.30 17.24
CA GLY A 365 -0.38 -0.07 18.39
C GLY A 365 -0.51 -1.59 18.53
N ARG A 366 -0.17 -2.14 19.70
CA ARG A 366 -0.35 -3.57 20.00
C ARG A 366 -1.83 -3.90 20.19
N VAL A 367 -2.09 -5.21 20.33
CA VAL A 367 -3.41 -5.72 20.74
C VAL A 367 -3.87 -5.02 22.01
N GLY A 368 -5.05 -4.39 21.98
CA GLY A 368 -5.60 -3.60 23.08
C GLY A 368 -4.98 -2.21 23.27
N GLU A 369 -3.92 -1.86 22.53
CA GLU A 369 -3.26 -0.55 22.58
C GLU A 369 -3.59 0.33 21.35
N ALA A 370 -4.32 -0.19 20.36
CA ALA A 370 -4.79 0.56 19.20
C ALA A 370 -5.78 1.66 19.65
N GLY A 371 -5.24 2.80 20.09
CA GLY A 371 -5.96 3.82 20.82
C GLY A 371 -7.09 4.49 20.04
N THR A 372 -8.21 4.74 20.76
CA THR A 372 -9.27 5.77 20.63
C THR A 372 -9.99 6.03 19.30
N LEU A 373 -9.45 5.63 18.15
CA LEU A 373 -10.00 5.95 16.83
C LEU A 373 -11.17 5.04 16.44
N ARG A 374 -11.28 3.87 17.05
CA ARG A 374 -12.49 3.03 17.12
C ARG A 374 -12.53 2.34 18.50
N PRO A 375 -13.60 2.44 19.29
CA PRO A 375 -13.79 1.56 20.44
C PRO A 375 -14.12 0.17 19.91
N ARG A 376 -13.14 -0.72 19.85
CA ARG A 376 -13.33 -2.11 19.41
C ARG A 376 -12.56 -3.05 20.33
N PRO A 377 -13.04 -4.29 20.48
CA PRO A 377 -12.51 -5.20 21.50
C PRO A 377 -11.07 -5.57 21.16
N ASP A 378 -10.15 -5.10 22.01
CA ASP A 378 -8.99 -5.72 22.67
C ASP A 378 -8.22 -6.90 22.01
N GLU A 379 -8.45 -7.25 20.74
CA GLU A 379 -7.98 -8.52 20.15
C GLU A 379 -7.05 -8.35 18.94
N ASP A 380 -7.09 -7.21 18.23
CA ASP A 380 -6.26 -6.95 17.05
C ASP A 380 -5.28 -5.77 17.27
N SER A 381 -4.17 -5.79 16.54
CA SER A 381 -3.20 -4.68 16.50
C SER A 381 -3.65 -3.58 15.52
N GLU A 382 -3.02 -2.40 15.60
CA GLU A 382 -3.29 -1.28 14.69
C GLU A 382 -3.09 -1.67 13.22
N MET A 383 -4.03 -1.26 12.36
CA MET A 383 -3.97 -1.47 10.92
C MET A 383 -2.90 -0.56 10.31
N VAL A 384 -1.71 -1.12 10.12
CA VAL A 384 -0.58 -0.50 9.43
C VAL A 384 -0.28 -1.31 8.18
N TYR A 385 -0.40 -0.70 6.99
CA TYR A 385 -0.16 -1.39 5.72
C TYR A 385 0.86 -0.64 4.87
N VAL A 386 1.94 -1.32 4.52
CA VAL A 386 3.03 -0.80 3.69
C VAL A 386 2.54 -0.56 2.26
N THR A 387 2.83 0.62 1.73
CA THR A 387 2.41 1.05 0.39
C THR A 387 3.59 1.33 -0.53
N SER A 388 4.74 1.71 0.03
CA SER A 388 5.90 2.14 -0.74
C SER A 388 7.22 1.87 0.00
N MET A 389 8.30 1.80 -0.77
CA MET A 389 9.65 1.76 -0.23
C MET A 389 10.65 2.49 -1.14
N SER A 390 11.66 3.12 -0.55
CA SER A 390 12.72 3.81 -1.28
C SER A 390 14.01 3.86 -0.47
N TRP A 391 15.16 3.98 -1.14
CA TRP A 391 16.39 4.34 -0.45
C TRP A 391 16.30 5.76 0.11
N LYS A 392 16.79 5.97 1.34
CA LYS A 392 16.67 7.26 2.04
C LYS A 392 17.62 8.33 1.48
N THR A 393 18.82 7.94 1.07
CA THR A 393 19.90 8.87 0.75
C THR A 393 19.66 9.60 -0.56
N GLN A 394 19.98 10.90 -0.58
CA GLN A 394 19.96 11.73 -1.78
C GLN A 394 20.69 11.05 -2.94
N GLY A 395 20.10 11.10 -4.13
CA GLY A 395 20.68 10.53 -5.35
C GLY A 395 20.58 9.00 -5.49
N GLN A 396 20.26 8.25 -4.43
CA GLN A 396 19.97 6.82 -4.57
C GLN A 396 18.66 6.59 -5.32
N LYS A 397 18.68 5.65 -6.27
CA LYS A 397 17.56 5.36 -7.18
C LYS A 397 16.96 3.98 -6.93
N TYR A 398 17.19 3.02 -7.84
CA TYR A 398 16.67 1.66 -7.73
C TYR A 398 17.57 0.73 -6.92
N HIS A 399 18.89 0.96 -6.97
CA HIS A 399 19.90 0.07 -6.40
C HIS A 399 20.52 0.63 -5.10
N GLY A 400 20.69 -0.26 -4.13
CA GLY A 400 21.37 -0.02 -2.87
C GLY A 400 22.15 -1.23 -2.37
N TYR A 401 22.73 -1.10 -1.18
CA TYR A 401 23.56 -2.08 -0.50
C TYR A 401 22.95 -2.43 0.86
N ILE A 402 23.39 -3.54 1.46
CA ILE A 402 22.80 -4.08 2.69
C ILE A 402 22.89 -3.12 3.90
N ASP A 403 23.83 -2.18 3.87
CA ASP A 403 24.05 -1.15 4.89
C ASP A 403 23.39 0.20 4.57
N ASP A 404 22.67 0.30 3.44
CA ASP A 404 21.95 1.51 3.10
C ASP A 404 20.65 1.67 3.92
N MET A 405 20.29 2.93 4.17
CA MET A 405 19.04 3.27 4.83
C MET A 405 17.87 3.20 3.85
N LEU A 406 16.78 2.58 4.30
CA LEU A 406 15.53 2.40 3.56
C LEU A 406 14.40 3.17 4.26
N PHE A 407 13.54 3.84 3.50
CA PHE A 407 12.21 4.24 3.96
C PHE A 407 11.17 3.20 3.60
N LEU A 408 10.24 2.96 4.54
CA LEU A 408 8.92 2.43 4.24
C LEU A 408 7.88 3.52 4.45
N GLY A 409 6.99 3.70 3.47
CA GLY A 409 5.77 4.50 3.60
C GLY A 409 4.55 3.60 3.77
N PHE A 410 3.60 4.01 4.61
CA PHE A 410 2.43 3.20 4.93
C PHE A 410 1.20 4.03 5.34
N GLY A 411 0.03 3.42 5.18
CA GLY A 411 -1.22 3.94 5.73
C GLY A 411 -1.49 3.40 7.14
N ILE A 412 -2.20 4.18 7.95
CA ILE A 412 -2.59 3.84 9.32
C ILE A 412 -4.11 4.04 9.44
N GLU A 413 -4.83 2.95 9.73
CA GLU A 413 -6.27 2.94 10.01
C GLU A 413 -7.16 3.60 8.92
N ASP A 414 -6.70 3.63 7.65
CA ASP A 414 -7.34 4.34 6.53
C ASP A 414 -7.64 5.83 6.84
N ARG A 415 -6.80 6.44 7.70
CA ARG A 415 -7.04 7.79 8.24
C ARG A 415 -5.87 8.73 8.05
N VAL A 416 -4.68 8.22 8.36
CA VAL A 416 -3.44 8.99 8.31
C VAL A 416 -2.36 8.13 7.68
N THR A 417 -1.20 8.73 7.45
CA THR A 417 -0.05 8.06 6.85
C THR A 417 1.20 8.33 7.66
N GLY A 418 2.14 7.40 7.60
CA GLY A 418 3.40 7.46 8.32
C GLY A 418 4.53 6.84 7.50
N GLY A 419 5.72 6.95 8.04
CA GLY A 419 6.90 6.31 7.51
C GLY A 419 7.85 5.88 8.62
N ILE A 420 8.76 4.97 8.28
CA ILE A 420 9.86 4.55 9.16
C ILE A 420 11.12 4.38 8.32
N ASP A 421 12.27 4.64 8.92
CA ASP A 421 13.57 4.48 8.31
C ASP A 421 14.51 3.60 9.13
N PHE A 422 15.17 2.66 8.48
CA PHE A 422 16.07 1.69 9.12
C PHE A 422 17.13 1.21 8.12
N VAL A 423 18.11 0.43 8.58
CA VAL A 423 19.12 -0.17 7.69
C VAL A 423 18.52 -1.39 7.01
N VAL A 424 18.55 -1.49 5.68
CA VAL A 424 17.85 -2.58 4.95
C VAL A 424 18.30 -3.97 5.40
N GLY A 425 19.56 -4.13 5.81
CA GLY A 425 20.09 -5.37 6.37
C GLY A 425 19.24 -5.92 7.53
N ASP A 426 18.63 -5.05 8.34
CA ASP A 426 17.82 -5.46 9.51
C ASP A 426 16.62 -6.34 9.11
N ILE A 427 16.01 -6.08 7.95
CA ILE A 427 14.88 -6.88 7.44
C ILE A 427 15.33 -8.08 6.60
N LEU A 428 16.63 -8.22 6.33
CA LEU A 428 17.22 -9.30 5.55
C LEU A 428 17.98 -10.34 6.39
N LEU A 429 17.99 -10.22 7.73
CA LEU A 429 18.73 -11.13 8.61
C LEU A 429 18.14 -12.55 8.68
N ASN A 430 16.81 -12.69 8.65
CA ASN A 430 16.10 -13.97 8.87
C ASN A 430 15.35 -14.44 7.63
N MET A 431 16.07 -14.47 6.50
CA MET A 431 15.53 -14.90 5.21
C MET A 431 15.59 -16.43 5.09
N GLY A 432 14.46 -17.04 4.75
CA GLY A 432 14.36 -18.44 4.38
C GLY A 432 14.78 -18.63 2.93
N LEU A 433 15.98 -19.18 2.72
CA LEU A 433 16.51 -19.45 1.38
C LEU A 433 15.71 -20.53 0.65
N CYS A 434 15.49 -20.33 -0.65
CA CYS A 434 14.68 -21.20 -1.51
C CYS A 434 15.40 -22.49 -1.97
N GLU A 435 16.62 -22.76 -1.47
CA GLU A 435 17.41 -23.96 -1.78
C GLU A 435 16.79 -25.28 -1.27
#